data_AF-A0A954D1X0-F1
#
_entry.id   AF-A0A954D1X0-F1
#
_cell.length_a   1.000
_cell.length_b   1.000
_cell.length_c   1.000
_cell.angle_alpha   90.00
_cell.angle_beta   90.00
_cell.angle_gamma   90.00
#
_symmetry.space_group_name_H-M   'P 1'
#
loop_
_entity.id
_entity.type
_entity.pdbx_description
1 polymer ?
#
loop_
_entity_poly.entity_id
_entity_poly.type
_entity_poly.pdbx_seq_one_letter_code
_entity_poly.pdbx_strand_id
1 'polypeptide(L)'
;MRPSPLLCSAAALAALLVFSPSCERGPVPQATQQDKQSPGPDTTAPRLRIRLSGNLGGYLEPCGCASGQLGGLARRGYRNKLDRRNLDLLLEGGHLLKRVDLLEMSKLASILEILEGAGYHAVGLAQQDLAAGAEELGGLLQSFGSLPALAADLELAEGKPWQADGKDVVRAFREVTLPTVTARI
;
A
#
# COMPACT_ATOMS: atom_id res chain seq x y z
N MET A 1 -88.73 2.91 7.50
CA MET A 1 -88.80 4.07 6.58
C MET A 1 -87.40 4.35 6.03
N ARG A 2 -87.23 4.27 4.71
CA ARG A 2 -86.18 5.01 3.95
C ARG A 2 -86.88 6.22 3.31
N PRO A 3 -86.25 7.41 3.23
CA PRO A 3 -85.34 7.76 2.11
C PRO A 3 -84.09 8.57 2.57
N SER A 4 -82.87 8.36 2.03
CA SER A 4 -82.23 8.96 0.82
C SER A 4 -81.67 10.40 1.04
N PRO A 5 -80.74 10.94 0.19
CA PRO A 5 -79.33 11.19 0.53
C PRO A 5 -78.90 12.66 0.29
N LEU A 6 -77.66 13.07 0.61
CA LEU A 6 -76.91 14.22 0.03
C LEU A 6 -75.51 14.26 0.71
N LEU A 7 -74.40 13.92 0.04
CA LEU A 7 -73.55 14.69 -0.91
C LEU A 7 -72.57 15.71 -0.27
N CYS A 8 -71.33 15.66 -0.80
CA CYS A 8 -70.22 16.62 -0.70
C CYS A 8 -69.44 16.64 0.63
N SER A 9 -68.11 16.62 0.70
CA SER A 9 -67.08 16.89 -0.31
C SER A 9 -65.77 16.17 0.06
N ALA A 10 -64.99 15.91 -0.97
CA ALA A 10 -63.70 15.27 -0.95
C ALA A 10 -62.64 16.07 -0.18
N ALA A 11 -61.80 15.36 0.56
CA ALA A 11 -60.43 15.77 0.85
C ALA A 11 -59.54 14.58 0.49
N ALA A 12 -58.99 14.62 -0.72
CA ALA A 12 -58.00 13.68 -1.20
C ALA A 12 -56.69 13.92 -0.45
N LEU A 13 -56.37 13.08 0.54
CA LEU A 13 -55.02 12.97 1.07
C LEU A 13 -54.31 11.87 0.30
N ALA A 14 -53.68 12.25 -0.82
CA ALA A 14 -52.80 11.38 -1.55
C ALA A 14 -51.56 11.09 -0.69
N ALA A 15 -51.53 9.91 -0.08
CA ALA A 15 -50.33 9.37 0.55
C ALA A 15 -49.31 9.02 -0.54
N LEU A 16 -48.38 9.95 -0.81
CA LEU A 16 -47.18 9.69 -1.59
C LEU A 16 -46.28 8.74 -0.78
N LEU A 17 -46.43 7.44 -1.04
CA LEU A 17 -45.43 6.43 -0.72
C LEU A 17 -44.19 6.71 -1.56
N VAL A 18 -43.22 7.40 -0.96
CA VAL A 18 -41.87 7.56 -1.53
C VAL A 18 -41.17 6.21 -1.44
N PHE A 19 -41.34 5.40 -2.48
CA PHE A 19 -40.45 4.27 -2.75
C PHE A 19 -39.07 4.83 -3.12
N SER A 20 -38.12 4.75 -2.21
CA SER A 20 -36.71 4.93 -2.53
C SER A 20 -36.32 3.93 -3.63
N PRO A 21 -35.65 4.34 -4.71
CA PRO A 21 -35.02 3.39 -5.61
C PRO A 21 -33.85 2.78 -4.86
N SER A 22 -34.10 1.61 -4.28
CA SER A 22 -33.04 0.69 -3.90
C SER A 22 -32.25 0.46 -5.20
N CYS A 23 -31.01 0.96 -5.26
CA CYS A 23 -30.08 0.55 -6.31
C CYS A 23 -29.89 -0.96 -6.17
N GLU A 24 -30.75 -1.72 -6.86
CA GLU A 24 -30.55 -3.14 -7.10
C GLU A 24 -29.20 -3.25 -7.81
N ARG A 25 -28.20 -3.67 -7.03
CA ARG A 25 -26.93 -4.12 -7.57
C ARG A 25 -27.27 -5.39 -8.33
N GLY A 26 -27.54 -5.24 -9.64
CA GLY A 26 -27.73 -6.38 -10.53
C GLY A 26 -26.60 -7.39 -10.33
N PRO A 27 -26.83 -8.69 -10.61
CA PRO A 27 -25.81 -9.70 -10.41
C PRO A 27 -24.53 -9.24 -11.12
N VAL A 28 -23.46 -9.06 -10.33
CA VAL A 28 -22.13 -8.78 -10.86
C VAL A 28 -21.87 -9.89 -11.87
N PRO A 29 -21.66 -9.60 -13.16
CA PRO A 29 -21.25 -10.62 -14.11
C PRO A 29 -20.04 -11.30 -13.48
N GLN A 30 -20.17 -12.59 -13.17
CA GLN A 30 -19.04 -13.36 -12.70
C GLN A 30 -17.99 -13.18 -13.78
N ALA A 31 -16.91 -12.45 -13.45
CA ALA A 31 -15.74 -12.42 -14.29
C ALA A 31 -15.38 -13.89 -14.48
N THR A 32 -15.62 -14.37 -15.70
CA THR A 32 -15.17 -15.68 -16.15
C THR A 32 -13.74 -15.80 -15.68
N GLN A 33 -13.47 -16.80 -14.84
CA GLN A 33 -12.14 -17.16 -14.38
C GLN A 33 -11.34 -17.56 -15.61
N GLN A 34 -10.84 -16.56 -16.31
CA GLN A 34 -10.10 -16.72 -17.55
C GLN A 34 -9.11 -15.58 -17.64
N ASP A 35 -8.34 -15.41 -16.56
CA ASP A 35 -7.02 -14.83 -16.66
C ASP A 35 -6.08 -15.89 -17.25
N LYS A 36 -6.14 -15.96 -18.58
CA LYS A 36 -5.03 -16.19 -19.51
C LYS A 36 -3.73 -16.78 -18.91
N GLN A 37 -3.70 -18.10 -18.78
CA GLN A 37 -2.59 -18.91 -19.27
C GLN A 37 -2.46 -18.69 -20.80
N SER A 38 -1.33 -18.50 -21.50
CA SER A 38 0.12 -18.74 -21.30
C SER A 38 0.93 -17.89 -22.33
N PRO A 39 2.28 -17.98 -22.47
CA PRO A 39 3.02 -19.14 -23.03
C PRO A 39 4.15 -19.63 -22.07
N GLY A 40 4.42 -20.92 -21.81
CA GLY A 40 4.99 -21.99 -22.68
C GLY A 40 6.53 -21.86 -22.78
N PRO A 41 7.39 -22.91 -22.92
CA PRO A 41 7.35 -24.31 -22.46
C PRO A 41 8.02 -24.46 -21.07
N ASP A 42 8.13 -25.68 -20.55
CA ASP A 42 8.85 -26.10 -19.33
C ASP A 42 9.99 -25.16 -18.91
N THR A 43 9.66 -24.16 -18.10
CA THR A 43 10.65 -23.37 -17.37
C THR A 43 10.68 -23.96 -15.98
N THR A 44 11.55 -24.95 -15.78
CA THR A 44 11.95 -25.47 -14.47
C THR A 44 12.58 -24.39 -13.58
N ALA A 45 12.82 -23.19 -14.12
CA ALA A 45 13.30 -22.04 -13.38
C ALA A 45 12.22 -21.49 -12.42
N PRO A 46 12.59 -21.13 -11.18
CA PRO A 46 11.67 -20.55 -10.21
C PRO A 46 11.11 -19.22 -10.71
N ARG A 47 9.79 -19.04 -10.60
CA ARG A 47 9.12 -17.77 -10.93
C ARG A 47 9.16 -16.82 -9.73
N LEU A 48 9.96 -15.76 -9.82
CA LEU A 48 9.98 -14.66 -8.86
C LEU A 48 8.81 -13.70 -9.14
N ARG A 49 8.05 -13.34 -8.11
CA ARG A 49 7.04 -12.27 -8.19
C ARG A 49 7.48 -11.08 -7.36
N ILE A 50 7.55 -9.91 -7.98
CA ILE A 50 7.88 -8.67 -7.29
C ILE A 50 6.58 -7.93 -6.94
N ARG A 51 6.43 -7.57 -5.67
CA ARG A 51 5.35 -6.76 -5.14
C ARG A 51 5.93 -5.44 -4.68
N LEU A 52 5.72 -4.40 -5.47
CA LEU A 52 6.25 -3.08 -5.21
C LEU A 52 5.15 -2.14 -4.70
N SER A 53 5.44 -1.41 -3.63
CA SER A 53 4.67 -0.24 -3.20
C SER A 53 5.58 0.99 -3.10
N GLY A 54 4.99 2.18 -2.99
CA GLY A 54 5.68 3.47 -2.95
C GLY A 54 4.73 4.58 -2.54
N ASN A 55 5.26 5.76 -2.20
CA ASN A 55 4.46 6.97 -1.92
C ASN A 55 3.45 6.78 -0.79
N LEU A 56 3.91 6.21 0.33
CA LEU A 56 3.05 5.92 1.47
C LEU A 56 2.56 7.18 2.19
N GLY A 57 3.37 8.23 2.27
CA GLY A 57 3.00 9.57 2.75
C GLY A 57 2.25 9.59 4.08
N GLY A 58 2.66 8.76 5.04
CA GLY A 58 2.04 8.72 6.37
C GLY A 58 0.66 8.05 6.44
N TYR A 59 0.14 7.45 5.37
CA TYR A 59 -1.19 6.85 5.34
C TYR A 59 -1.22 5.44 5.96
N LEU A 60 -1.27 5.40 7.29
CA LEU A 60 -1.51 4.17 8.06
C LEU A 60 -2.93 3.62 7.83
N GLU A 61 -3.90 4.52 7.86
CA GLU A 61 -5.33 4.24 7.71
C GLU A 61 -5.84 4.60 6.30
N PRO A 62 -6.96 4.02 5.86
CA PRO A 62 -7.56 4.35 4.58
C PRO A 62 -8.15 5.78 4.59
N CYS A 63 -8.56 6.26 3.41
CA CYS A 63 -9.26 7.54 3.31
C CYS A 63 -10.57 7.52 4.10
N GLY A 64 -10.86 8.58 4.86
CA GLY A 64 -12.05 8.71 5.71
C GLY A 64 -13.38 8.92 4.97
N CYS A 65 -13.51 8.48 3.72
CA CYS A 65 -14.75 8.57 2.96
C CYS A 65 -15.87 7.75 3.63
N ALA A 66 -17.12 8.22 3.56
CA ALA A 66 -18.27 7.56 4.17
C ALA A 66 -18.56 6.16 3.60
N SER A 67 -18.13 5.88 2.37
CA SER A 67 -18.19 4.56 1.75
C SER A 67 -17.02 4.39 0.79
N GLY A 68 -16.66 3.14 0.48
CA GLY A 68 -15.62 2.85 -0.52
C GLY A 68 -14.20 3.27 -0.09
N GLN A 69 -13.89 3.20 1.20
CA GLN A 69 -12.56 3.55 1.71
C GLN A 69 -11.45 2.76 1.00
N LEU A 70 -10.44 3.46 0.51
CA LEU A 70 -9.30 2.93 -0.24
C LEU A 70 -7.99 3.17 0.50
N GLY A 71 -7.00 2.34 0.21
CA GLY A 71 -5.65 2.48 0.75
C GLY A 71 -5.51 2.07 2.21
N GLY A 72 -4.55 2.71 2.88
CA GLY A 72 -4.12 2.38 4.24
C GLY A 72 -3.12 1.23 4.27
N LEU A 73 -2.07 1.40 5.08
CA LEU A 73 -1.06 0.39 5.32
C LEU A 73 -1.65 -0.90 5.92
N ALA A 74 -2.64 -0.80 6.80
CA ALA A 74 -3.31 -1.95 7.40
C ALA A 74 -3.96 -2.86 6.35
N ARG A 75 -4.70 -2.26 5.40
CA ARG A 75 -5.34 -3.00 4.30
C ARG A 75 -4.30 -3.65 3.39
N ARG A 76 -3.21 -2.94 3.10
CA ARG A 76 -2.10 -3.44 2.29
C ARG A 76 -1.43 -4.65 2.95
N GLY A 77 -1.13 -4.57 4.25
CA GLY A 77 -0.59 -5.68 5.03
C GLY A 77 -1.48 -6.92 4.99
N TYR A 78 -2.79 -6.75 5.19
CA TYR A 78 -3.76 -7.84 5.08
C TYR A 78 -3.77 -8.49 3.69
N ARG A 79 -3.78 -7.69 2.61
CA ARG A 79 -3.74 -8.20 1.23
C ARG A 79 -2.44 -8.96 0.93
N ASN A 80 -1.31 -8.46 1.40
CA ASN A 80 -0.02 -9.13 1.24
C ASN A 80 0.00 -10.46 1.98
N LYS A 81 -0.61 -10.56 3.16
CA LYS A 81 -0.73 -11.84 3.89
C LYS A 81 -1.59 -12.86 3.16
N LEU A 82 -2.73 -12.47 2.60
CA LEU A 82 -3.66 -13.38 1.93
C LEU A 82 -3.13 -13.96 0.60
N ASP A 83 -2.41 -13.15 -0.18
CA ASP A 83 -1.90 -13.53 -1.50
C ASP A 83 -0.38 -13.70 -1.48
N ARG A 84 0.22 -14.08 -0.35
CA ARG A 84 1.66 -14.34 -0.27
C ARG A 84 1.99 -15.67 -0.95
N ARG A 85 3.00 -15.69 -1.83
CA ARG A 85 3.57 -16.91 -2.43
C ARG A 85 5.02 -17.11 -1.98
N ASN A 86 5.54 -18.33 -2.18
CA ASN A 86 6.87 -18.73 -1.71
C ASN A 86 8.02 -17.89 -2.29
N LEU A 87 7.85 -17.32 -3.49
CA LEU A 87 8.87 -16.52 -4.19
C LEU A 87 8.41 -15.09 -4.42
N ASP A 88 7.79 -14.48 -3.40
CA ASP A 88 7.42 -13.06 -3.43
C ASP A 88 8.52 -12.19 -2.86
N LEU A 89 8.98 -11.20 -3.63
CA LEU A 89 9.82 -10.11 -3.16
C LEU A 89 8.94 -8.87 -2.90
N LEU A 90 8.74 -8.54 -1.63
CA LEU A 90 8.02 -7.34 -1.18
C LEU A 90 8.98 -6.18 -0.98
N LEU A 91 8.77 -5.08 -1.70
CA LEU A 91 9.62 -3.89 -1.68
C LEU A 91 8.77 -2.63 -1.46
N GLU A 92 9.23 -1.73 -0.60
CA GLU A 92 8.65 -0.40 -0.42
C GLU A 92 9.57 0.65 -1.08
N GLY A 93 9.01 1.59 -1.82
CA GLY A 93 9.75 2.53 -2.67
C GLY A 93 10.10 3.84 -2.00
N GLY A 94 9.68 4.05 -0.76
CA GLY A 94 9.94 5.29 0.00
C GLY A 94 8.83 6.32 -0.15
N HIS A 95 9.15 7.57 0.20
CA HIS A 95 8.20 8.64 0.47
C HIS A 95 7.22 8.19 1.55
N LEU A 96 7.79 7.79 2.68
CA LEU A 96 7.14 7.30 3.88
C LEU A 96 6.51 8.46 4.67
N LEU A 97 7.18 9.62 4.69
CA LEU A 97 6.72 10.83 5.37
C LEU A 97 5.96 11.75 4.42
N LYS A 98 4.85 12.33 4.89
CA LYS A 98 4.19 13.44 4.17
C LYS A 98 4.91 14.78 4.36
N ARG A 99 5.45 14.98 5.56
CA ARG A 99 6.18 16.16 6.03
C ARG A 99 6.90 15.80 7.33
N VAL A 100 7.73 16.71 7.82
CA VAL A 100 8.49 16.52 9.07
C VAL A 100 7.81 17.29 10.20
N ASP A 101 7.12 16.56 11.07
CA ASP A 101 6.59 17.03 12.35
C ASP A 101 6.50 15.84 13.33
N LEU A 102 6.22 16.10 14.62
CA LEU A 102 6.18 15.06 15.65
C LEU A 102 5.20 13.92 15.34
N LEU A 103 4.05 14.25 14.73
CA LEU A 103 3.03 13.26 14.40
C LEU A 103 3.51 12.37 13.25
N GLU A 104 4.05 12.96 12.19
CA GLU A 104 4.55 12.21 11.04
C GLU A 104 5.78 11.36 11.39
N MET A 105 6.67 11.83 12.26
CA MET A 105 7.78 11.02 12.79
C MET A 105 7.28 9.84 13.63
N SER A 106 6.23 10.03 14.43
CA SER A 106 5.58 8.94 15.16
C SER A 106 4.96 7.91 14.20
N LYS A 107 4.34 8.36 13.10
CA LYS A 107 3.81 7.47 12.07
C LYS A 107 4.91 6.72 11.35
N LEU A 108 6.05 7.36 11.06
CA LEU A 108 7.18 6.71 10.41
C LEU A 108 7.67 5.51 11.23
N ALA A 109 7.77 5.64 12.55
CA ALA A 109 8.12 4.52 13.43
C ALA A 109 7.13 3.36 13.27
N SER A 110 5.82 3.64 13.32
CA SER A 110 4.79 2.61 13.11
C SER A 110 4.81 2.03 11.70
N ILE A 111 5.11 2.83 10.68
CA ILE A 111 5.24 2.38 9.29
C ILE A 111 6.35 1.34 9.19
N LEU A 112 7.54 1.64 9.73
CA LEU A 112 8.69 0.76 9.66
C LEU A 112 8.45 -0.55 10.43
N GLU A 113 7.84 -0.45 11.62
CA GLU A 113 7.41 -1.62 12.41
C GLU A 113 6.45 -2.53 11.62
N ILE A 114 5.44 -1.94 10.98
CA ILE A 114 4.46 -2.70 10.19
C ILE A 114 5.10 -3.30 8.93
N LEU A 115 5.99 -2.57 8.25
CA LEU A 115 6.69 -3.07 7.06
C LEU A 115 7.59 -4.26 7.41
N GLU A 116 8.37 -4.15 8.49
CA GLU A 116 9.22 -5.24 8.98
C GLU A 116 8.37 -6.45 9.38
N GLY A 117 7.34 -6.24 10.21
CA GLY A 117 6.42 -7.30 10.66
C GLY A 117 5.60 -7.94 9.53
N ALA A 118 5.33 -7.21 8.46
CA ALA A 118 4.69 -7.74 7.26
C ALA A 118 5.65 -8.55 6.35
N GLY A 119 6.95 -8.53 6.65
CA GLY A 119 7.99 -9.23 5.88
C GLY A 119 8.33 -8.55 4.57
N TYR A 120 8.37 -7.21 4.55
CA TYR A 120 9.03 -6.48 3.48
C TYR A 120 10.55 -6.76 3.51
N HIS A 121 11.16 -6.84 2.34
CA HIS A 121 12.57 -7.23 2.20
C HIS A 121 13.49 -6.02 2.16
N ALA A 122 12.97 -4.86 1.78
CA ALA A 122 13.70 -3.61 1.72
C ALA A 122 12.73 -2.43 1.65
N VAL A 123 13.24 -1.27 2.07
CA VAL A 123 12.59 0.03 1.91
C VAL A 123 13.53 1.00 1.20
N GLY A 124 13.04 1.65 0.15
CA GLY A 124 13.71 2.77 -0.50
C GLY A 124 13.51 4.05 0.30
N LEU A 125 14.36 5.05 0.04
CA LEU A 125 14.24 6.37 0.65
C LEU A 125 13.99 7.40 -0.46
N ALA A 126 13.05 8.32 -0.23
CA ALA A 126 12.78 9.43 -1.12
C ALA A 126 13.23 10.76 -0.49
N GLN A 127 13.29 11.81 -1.31
CA GLN A 127 13.67 13.15 -0.87
C GLN A 127 12.89 13.64 0.36
N GLN A 128 11.58 13.35 0.43
CA GLN A 128 10.73 13.71 1.58
C GLN A 128 11.16 13.00 2.87
N ASP A 129 11.66 11.77 2.79
CA ASP A 129 12.12 11.03 3.96
C ASP A 129 13.40 11.67 4.51
N LEU A 130 14.32 12.07 3.62
CA LEU A 130 15.60 12.68 3.97
C LEU A 130 15.44 14.03 4.70
N ALA A 131 14.29 14.69 4.54
CA ALA A 131 13.99 15.92 5.26
C ALA A 131 13.93 15.74 6.79
N ALA A 132 13.72 14.51 7.29
CA ALA A 132 13.77 14.20 8.71
C ALA A 132 15.19 14.35 9.31
N GLY A 133 16.22 14.44 8.47
CA GLY A 133 17.60 14.57 8.91
C GLY A 133 18.30 13.22 9.05
N ALA A 134 19.60 13.23 8.77
CA ALA A 134 20.43 12.04 8.68
C ALA A 134 20.49 11.23 9.99
N GLU A 135 20.58 11.92 11.12
CA GLU A 135 20.71 11.31 12.45
C GLU A 135 19.39 10.69 12.90
N GLU A 136 18.29 11.42 12.81
CA GLU A 136 16.98 10.96 13.30
C GLU A 136 16.42 9.83 12.43
N LEU A 137 16.46 9.98 11.12
CA LEU A 137 16.04 8.90 10.21
C LEU A 137 16.98 7.69 10.30
N GLY A 138 18.30 7.92 10.40
CA GLY A 138 19.28 6.85 10.54
C GLY A 138 19.07 6.04 11.82
N GLY A 139 18.94 6.71 12.98
CA GLY A 139 18.70 6.04 14.26
C GLY A 139 17.38 5.27 14.29
N LEU A 140 16.33 5.80 13.65
CA LEU A 140 15.07 5.09 13.53
C LEU A 140 15.20 3.84 12.66
N LEU A 141 15.82 3.94 11.48
CA LEU A 141 16.04 2.79 10.57
C LEU A 141 16.86 1.68 11.25
N GLN A 142 17.83 2.02 12.09
CA GLN A 142 18.61 1.03 12.84
C GLN A 142 17.81 0.18 13.81
N SER A 143 16.67 0.69 14.26
CA SER A 143 15.78 -0.04 15.17
C SER A 143 15.09 -1.23 14.48
N PHE A 144 15.09 -1.29 13.14
CA PHE A 144 14.41 -2.30 12.32
C PHE A 144 15.40 -3.12 11.50
N GLY A 145 16.17 -3.98 12.18
CA GLY A 145 17.31 -4.70 11.59
C GLY A 145 16.98 -5.67 10.45
N SER A 146 15.73 -6.11 10.32
CA SER A 146 15.30 -7.04 9.25
C SER A 146 14.76 -6.31 8.01
N LEU A 147 14.59 -4.99 8.08
CA LEU A 147 14.11 -4.15 6.99
C LEU A 147 15.21 -3.18 6.54
N PRO A 148 16.14 -3.62 5.68
CA PRO A 148 17.22 -2.75 5.22
C PRO A 148 16.68 -1.58 4.39
N ALA A 149 17.18 -0.37 4.68
CA ALA A 149 17.00 0.78 3.81
C ALA A 149 18.01 0.75 2.66
N LEU A 150 17.53 0.99 1.44
CA LEU A 150 18.32 0.95 0.22
C LEU A 150 18.27 2.31 -0.49
N ALA A 151 19.44 2.85 -0.82
CA ALA A 151 19.57 3.95 -1.76
C ALA A 151 20.95 3.88 -2.41
N ALA A 152 20.99 3.97 -3.73
CA ALA A 152 22.24 3.84 -4.49
C ALA A 152 22.94 5.19 -4.73
N ASP A 153 22.21 6.29 -4.52
CA ASP A 153 22.58 7.66 -4.86
C ASP A 153 22.74 8.56 -3.62
N LEU A 154 22.67 8.00 -2.41
CA LEU A 154 22.85 8.75 -1.17
C LEU A 154 24.28 8.64 -0.65
N GLU A 155 24.94 9.79 -0.55
CA GLU A 155 26.23 9.97 0.09
C GLU A 155 26.14 11.13 1.08
N LEU A 156 26.85 11.04 2.21
CA LEU A 156 27.07 12.21 3.06
C LEU A 156 27.99 13.19 2.33
N ALA A 157 27.96 14.47 2.72
CA ALA A 157 28.70 15.56 2.06
C ALA A 157 30.23 15.31 1.90
N GLU A 158 30.80 14.38 2.67
CA GLU A 158 32.21 13.97 2.61
C GLU A 158 32.45 12.74 1.71
N GLY A 159 31.48 12.30 0.91
CA GLY A 159 31.54 11.07 0.11
C GLY A 159 31.50 9.79 0.95
N LYS A 160 31.13 9.90 2.23
CA LYS A 160 30.99 8.77 3.15
C LYS A 160 29.61 8.12 3.00
N PRO A 161 29.50 6.79 3.18
CA PRO A 161 28.19 6.14 3.30
C PRO A 161 27.37 6.80 4.40
N TRP A 162 26.05 6.78 4.25
CA TRP A 162 25.18 7.30 5.29
C TRP A 162 25.15 6.34 6.49
N GLN A 163 25.57 6.87 7.64
CA GLN A 163 25.75 6.14 8.89
C GLN A 163 24.92 6.76 10.03
N ALA A 164 24.51 5.93 10.98
CA ALA A 164 24.11 6.34 12.33
C ALA A 164 24.88 5.46 13.34
N ASP A 165 25.21 5.95 14.53
CA ASP A 165 26.00 5.20 15.53
C ASP A 165 27.23 4.44 14.98
N GLY A 166 27.89 5.00 13.97
CA GLY A 166 29.05 4.40 13.30
C GLY A 166 28.77 3.18 12.40
N LYS A 167 27.50 2.88 12.09
CA LYS A 167 27.09 1.78 11.20
C LYS A 167 26.38 2.31 9.97
N ASP A 168 26.67 1.69 8.82
CA ASP A 168 25.96 1.98 7.56
C ASP A 168 24.47 1.65 7.72
N VAL A 169 23.62 2.67 7.61
CA VAL A 169 22.15 2.53 7.74
C VAL A 169 21.46 2.37 6.40
N VAL A 170 22.12 2.84 5.35
CA VAL A 170 21.68 2.69 3.97
C VAL A 170 22.72 1.89 3.22
N ARG A 171 22.30 0.78 2.62
CA ARG A 171 23.18 0.02 1.73
C ARG A 171 23.25 0.72 0.39
N ALA A 172 24.37 1.40 0.14
CA ALA A 172 24.73 1.89 -1.17
C ALA A 172 25.28 0.74 -2.02
N PHE A 173 24.61 0.43 -3.12
CA PHE A 173 25.12 -0.54 -4.09
C PHE A 173 26.11 0.16 -5.02
N ARG A 174 27.37 0.30 -4.59
CA ARG A 174 28.39 0.98 -5.41
C ARG A 174 28.90 0.15 -6.58
N GLU A 175 28.58 -1.14 -6.66
CA GLU A 175 28.84 -1.97 -7.83
C GLU A 175 28.01 -3.25 -7.74
N VAL A 176 27.06 -3.44 -8.66
CA VAL A 176 26.51 -4.78 -8.92
C VAL A 176 27.33 -5.33 -10.07
N THR A 177 28.35 -6.14 -9.78
CA THR A 177 28.96 -6.97 -10.81
C THR A 177 27.85 -7.89 -11.32
N LEU A 178 27.30 -7.57 -12.49
CA LEU A 178 26.25 -8.38 -13.10
C LEU A 178 26.82 -9.81 -13.24
N PRO A 179 26.15 -10.85 -12.70
CA PRO A 179 26.57 -12.19 -13.00
C PRO A 179 26.49 -12.37 -14.53
N THR A 180 27.57 -12.87 -15.13
CA THR A 180 27.57 -13.22 -16.55
C THR A 180 26.57 -14.34 -16.77
N VAL A 181 25.35 -14.01 -17.20
CA VAL A 181 24.34 -14.98 -17.59
C VAL A 181 24.63 -15.42 -19.01
N THR A 182 25.33 -16.55 -19.17
CA THR A 182 25.52 -17.17 -20.49
C THR A 182 24.25 -17.92 -20.87
N ALA A 183 23.36 -17.26 -21.61
CA ALA A 183 22.28 -17.97 -22.30
C ALA A 183 22.89 -18.76 -23.47
N ARG A 184 22.85 -20.10 -23.40
CA ARG A 184 23.09 -20.95 -24.57
C ARG A 184 21.75 -21.09 -25.31
N ILE A 185 21.71 -20.59 -26.54
CA ILE A 185 20.62 -20.84 -27.51
C ILE A 185 20.88 -22.22 -28.13
#